data_AF-A0A5K7ZZQ7-F1
#
_entry.id   AF-A0A5K7ZZQ7-F1
#
_cell.length_a   1.000
_cell.length_b   1.000
_cell.length_c   1.000
_cell.angle_alpha   90.00
_cell.angle_beta   90.00
_cell.angle_gamma   90.00
#
_symmetry.space_group_name_H-M   'P 1'
#
loop_
_entity.id
_entity.type
_entity.pdbx_description
1 polymer ?
#
loop_
_entity_poly.entity_id
_entity_poly.type
_entity_poly.pdbx_seq_one_letter_code
_entity_poly.pdbx_strand_id
1 'polypeptide(L)'
;MDPNVTAAMIGAVAGVVVVGVERVFEALTKRRDRLAQINIRNLAPLRLYCEETFFRLHEIQRLVEQNGDHLDFLDAVQNTEQISTKNISWFNEDGCYLVSSTYFNACLFGAIRKVREEMPYLRLRSGDDTRLLNLMFAVNQAFLQNLGVFYAIQHTIGAEMWARAEQRFLTYREFSERLMTEKERTWFDRLFLFYLQAARGARKDNIQNALKAIMSLAEFIDSAVHGGNAIKARLHSEGVQHVSSGKEFV
;
A
#
# COMPACT_ATOMS: atom_id res chain seq x y z
N MET A 1 -23.18 1.74 66.50
CA MET A 1 -23.46 1.82 65.05
C MET A 1 -23.93 0.45 64.62
N ASP A 2 -25.08 0.34 63.96
CA ASP A 2 -25.67 -0.95 63.58
C ASP A 2 -24.79 -1.61 62.48
N PRO A 3 -24.29 -2.84 62.67
CA PRO A 3 -23.47 -3.53 61.68
C PRO A 3 -24.14 -3.63 60.30
N ASN A 4 -25.46 -3.68 60.25
CA ASN A 4 -26.21 -3.71 58.99
C ASN A 4 -26.14 -2.39 58.20
N VAL A 5 -26.14 -1.25 58.90
CA VAL A 5 -26.02 0.09 58.28
C VAL A 5 -24.59 0.30 57.74
N THR A 6 -23.60 -0.21 58.47
CA THR A 6 -22.19 -0.13 58.08
C THR A 6 -21.91 -0.99 56.84
N ALA A 7 -22.45 -2.22 56.79
CA ALA A 7 -22.35 -3.11 55.64
C ALA A 7 -23.07 -2.55 54.40
N ALA A 8 -24.27 -1.96 54.57
CA ALA A 8 -25.01 -1.34 53.48
C ALA A 8 -24.29 -0.12 52.88
N MET A 9 -23.66 0.73 53.70
CA MET A 9 -22.86 1.85 53.19
C MET A 9 -21.60 1.38 52.45
N ILE A 10 -20.90 0.37 52.95
CA ILE A 10 -19.72 -0.19 52.27
C ILE A 10 -20.11 -0.80 50.92
N GLY A 11 -21.24 -1.53 50.86
CA GLY A 11 -21.77 -2.08 49.61
C GLY A 11 -22.18 -1.00 48.60
N ALA A 12 -22.82 0.08 49.05
CA ALA A 12 -23.20 1.20 48.20
C ALA A 12 -21.98 1.95 47.63
N VAL A 13 -20.95 2.18 48.44
CA VAL A 13 -19.69 2.82 48.00
C VAL A 13 -18.94 1.93 47.01
N ALA A 14 -18.85 0.62 47.28
CA ALA A 14 -18.23 -0.33 46.37
C ALA A 14 -18.96 -0.40 45.02
N GLY A 15 -20.30 -0.41 45.03
CA GLY A 15 -21.11 -0.40 43.80
C GLY A 15 -20.91 0.85 42.95
N VAL A 16 -20.84 2.04 43.57
CA VAL A 16 -20.57 3.31 42.86
C VAL A 16 -19.16 3.32 42.27
N VAL A 17 -18.17 2.80 43.00
CA VAL A 17 -16.79 2.70 42.50
C VAL A 17 -16.69 1.75 41.31
N VAL A 18 -17.31 0.56 41.38
CA VAL A 18 -17.31 -0.41 40.27
C VAL A 18 -17.98 0.16 39.03
N VAL A 19 -19.19 0.73 39.17
CA VAL A 19 -19.91 1.34 38.04
C VAL A 19 -19.15 2.54 37.47
N GLY A 20 -18.48 3.33 38.31
CA GLY A 20 -17.62 4.43 37.87
C GLY A 20 -16.42 3.93 37.06
N VAL A 21 -15.73 2.89 37.54
CA VAL A 21 -14.58 2.27 36.86
C VAL A 21 -15.00 1.62 35.54
N GLU A 22 -16.12 0.90 35.51
CA GLU A 22 -16.67 0.29 34.29
C GLU A 22 -16.98 1.34 33.23
N ARG A 23 -17.65 2.45 33.59
CA ARG A 23 -17.95 3.53 32.66
C ARG A 23 -16.70 4.23 32.13
N VAL A 24 -15.70 4.43 32.97
CA VAL A 24 -14.40 4.99 32.55
C VAL A 24 -13.71 4.03 31.59
N PHE A 25 -13.70 2.73 31.91
CA PHE A 25 -13.11 1.71 31.05
C PHE A 25 -13.82 1.62 29.70
N GLU A 26 -15.16 1.60 29.68
CA GLU A 26 -15.97 1.63 28.46
C GLU A 26 -15.74 2.89 27.62
N ALA A 27 -15.60 4.05 28.25
CA ALA A 27 -15.32 5.30 27.54
C ALA A 27 -13.92 5.27 26.90
N LEU A 28 -12.93 4.71 27.59
CA LEU A 28 -11.58 4.55 27.09
C LEU A 28 -11.51 3.53 25.95
N THR A 29 -12.22 2.39 26.05
CA THR A 29 -12.29 1.39 24.98
C THR A 29 -13.02 1.93 23.76
N LYS A 30 -14.20 2.54 23.91
CA LYS A 30 -14.92 3.18 22.80
C LYS A 30 -14.08 4.25 22.10
N ARG A 31 -13.32 5.05 22.86
CA ARG A 31 -12.39 6.03 22.28
C ARG A 31 -11.28 5.34 21.51
N ARG A 32 -10.67 4.29 22.06
CA ARG A 32 -9.63 3.49 21.39
C ARG A 32 -10.14 2.85 20.11
N ASP A 33 -11.34 2.27 20.12
CA ASP A 33 -11.94 1.61 18.96
C ASP A 33 -12.24 2.62 17.84
N ARG A 34 -12.77 3.80 18.19
CA ARG A 34 -13.00 4.88 17.22
C ARG A 34 -11.70 5.35 16.58
N LEU A 35 -10.63 5.48 17.37
CA LEU A 35 -9.31 5.86 16.86
C LEU A 35 -8.73 4.77 15.94
N ALA A 36 -8.88 3.50 16.32
CA ALA A 36 -8.46 2.37 15.50
C ALA A 36 -9.21 2.34 14.16
N GLN A 37 -10.52 2.59 14.15
CA GLN A 37 -11.32 2.65 12.93
C GLN A 37 -10.87 3.76 11.98
N ILE A 38 -10.51 4.94 12.49
CA ILE A 38 -9.98 6.04 11.67
C ILE A 38 -8.66 5.63 11.01
N ASN A 39 -7.74 5.05 11.78
CA ASN A 39 -6.46 4.60 11.27
C ASN A 39 -6.64 3.47 10.24
N ILE A 40 -7.50 2.49 10.51
CA ILE A 40 -7.80 1.40 9.56
C ILE A 40 -8.38 1.97 8.26
N ARG A 41 -9.36 2.87 8.32
CA ARG A 41 -10.00 3.43 7.12
C ARG A 41 -8.99 4.12 6.20
N ASN A 42 -8.03 4.82 6.77
CA ASN A 42 -7.07 5.61 6.00
C ASN A 42 -5.83 4.79 5.58
N LEU A 43 -5.40 3.82 6.40
CA LEU A 43 -4.20 3.01 6.13
C LEU A 43 -4.49 1.70 5.41
N ALA A 44 -5.70 1.16 5.45
CA ALA A 44 -6.03 -0.11 4.79
C ALA A 44 -5.81 -0.09 3.26
N PRO A 45 -6.18 0.96 2.51
CA PRO A 45 -5.85 1.03 1.08
C PRO A 45 -4.34 1.02 0.83
N LEU A 46 -3.58 1.76 1.64
CA LEU A 46 -2.12 1.79 1.52
C LEU A 46 -1.51 0.41 1.83
N ARG A 47 -2.01 -0.28 2.85
CA ARG A 47 -1.62 -1.65 3.20
C ARG A 47 -1.83 -2.61 2.02
N LEU A 48 -3.03 -2.59 1.42
CA LEU A 48 -3.37 -3.44 0.27
C LEU A 48 -2.42 -3.20 -0.90
N TYR A 49 -2.20 -1.94 -1.29
CA TYR A 49 -1.36 -1.66 -2.45
C TYR A 49 0.14 -1.81 -2.16
N CYS A 50 0.57 -1.77 -0.89
CA CYS A 50 1.90 -2.22 -0.51
C CYS A 50 2.06 -3.72 -0.76
N GLU A 51 1.09 -4.52 -0.32
CA GLU A 51 1.10 -5.99 -0.51
C GLU A 51 1.12 -6.37 -2.00
N GLU A 52 0.19 -5.83 -2.79
CA GLU A 52 0.09 -6.10 -4.22
C GLU A 52 1.35 -5.66 -4.99
N THR A 53 1.82 -4.43 -4.74
CA THR A 53 3.00 -3.91 -5.43
C THR A 53 4.27 -4.65 -5.03
N PHE A 54 4.42 -4.99 -3.74
CA PHE A 54 5.55 -5.78 -3.26
C PHE A 54 5.59 -7.12 -3.97
N PHE A 55 4.47 -7.85 -4.00
CA PHE A 55 4.41 -9.16 -4.62
C PHE A 55 4.78 -9.11 -6.11
N ARG A 56 4.22 -8.14 -6.85
CA ARG A 56 4.54 -7.96 -8.28
C ARG A 56 6.02 -7.65 -8.51
N LEU A 57 6.60 -6.73 -7.74
CA LEU A 57 8.01 -6.39 -7.86
C LEU A 57 8.93 -7.55 -7.49
N HIS A 58 8.57 -8.31 -6.45
CA HIS A 58 9.32 -9.48 -6.01
C HIS A 58 9.34 -10.54 -7.10
N GLU A 59 8.18 -10.79 -7.72
CA GLU A 59 8.07 -11.79 -8.78
C GLU A 59 8.81 -11.36 -10.06
N ILE A 60 8.73 -10.08 -10.42
CA ILE A 60 9.53 -9.52 -11.52
C ILE A 60 11.01 -9.70 -11.23
N GLN A 61 11.50 -9.33 -10.04
CA GLN A 61 12.90 -9.51 -9.67
C GLN A 61 13.33 -10.97 -9.79
N ARG A 62 12.55 -11.89 -9.18
CA ARG A 62 12.83 -13.32 -9.17
C ARG A 62 12.92 -13.89 -10.58
N LEU A 63 11.99 -13.52 -11.47
CA LEU A 63 11.94 -14.03 -12.83
C LEU A 63 13.06 -13.43 -13.70
N VAL A 64 13.38 -12.14 -13.55
CA VAL A 64 14.52 -11.50 -14.25
C VAL A 64 15.83 -12.21 -13.89
N GLU A 65 16.05 -12.50 -12.61
CA GLU A 65 17.23 -13.22 -12.13
C GLU A 65 17.32 -14.67 -12.66
N GLN A 66 16.18 -15.33 -12.88
CA GLN A 66 16.11 -16.70 -13.40
C GLN A 66 16.25 -16.77 -14.93
N ASN A 67 15.70 -15.80 -15.66
CA ASN A 67 15.58 -15.84 -17.12
C ASN A 67 16.66 -15.02 -17.85
N GLY A 68 17.74 -14.65 -17.16
CA GLY A 68 18.87 -13.97 -17.81
C GLY A 68 18.56 -12.53 -18.22
N ASP A 69 17.91 -11.77 -17.33
CA ASP A 69 17.65 -10.34 -17.48
C ASP A 69 16.60 -9.94 -18.53
N HIS A 70 15.74 -10.88 -18.95
CA HIS A 70 14.62 -10.60 -19.84
C HIS A 70 13.32 -11.31 -19.46
N LEU A 71 12.17 -10.64 -19.62
CA LEU A 71 10.82 -11.17 -19.36
C LEU A 71 9.85 -10.86 -20.50
N ASP A 72 9.64 -11.81 -21.40
CA ASP A 72 8.78 -11.67 -22.59
C ASP A 72 7.34 -11.20 -22.26
N PHE A 73 6.72 -11.76 -21.22
CA PHE A 73 5.35 -11.43 -20.83
C PHE A 73 5.20 -10.04 -20.19
N LEU A 74 6.30 -9.43 -19.70
CA LEU A 74 6.30 -8.07 -19.19
C LEU A 74 6.71 -7.07 -20.29
N ASP A 75 7.53 -7.51 -21.26
CA ASP A 75 7.90 -6.75 -22.47
C ASP A 75 6.86 -6.91 -23.61
N ALA A 76 5.58 -6.88 -23.25
CA ALA A 76 4.46 -7.16 -24.16
C ALA A 76 4.22 -6.09 -25.26
N VAL A 77 4.92 -4.96 -25.20
CA VAL A 77 4.88 -3.86 -26.18
C VAL A 77 6.28 -3.27 -26.34
N GLN A 78 6.62 -2.81 -27.55
CA GLN A 78 7.94 -2.21 -27.81
C GLN A 78 8.10 -0.86 -27.12
N ASN A 79 7.02 -0.08 -27.09
CA ASN A 79 6.95 1.25 -26.52
C ASN A 79 5.54 1.50 -25.94
N THR A 80 5.38 2.59 -25.18
CA THR A 80 4.12 2.87 -24.49
C THR A 80 3.02 3.33 -25.46
N GLU A 81 3.39 3.85 -26.64
CA GLU A 81 2.44 4.28 -27.66
C GLU A 81 1.58 3.13 -28.19
N GLN A 82 2.14 1.92 -28.26
CA GLN A 82 1.42 0.72 -28.68
C GLN A 82 0.29 0.33 -27.72
N ILE A 83 0.25 0.81 -26.47
CA ILE A 83 -0.79 0.45 -25.50
C ILE A 83 -2.16 0.98 -25.94
N SER A 84 -2.22 2.23 -26.42
CA SER A 84 -3.47 2.86 -26.86
C SER A 84 -4.08 2.20 -28.11
N THR A 85 -3.30 1.41 -28.85
CA THR A 85 -3.80 0.69 -30.03
C THR A 85 -4.31 -0.72 -29.69
N LYS A 86 -4.25 -1.14 -28.43
CA LYS A 86 -4.71 -2.47 -27.98
C LYS A 86 -6.20 -2.46 -27.66
N ASN A 87 -6.83 -3.63 -27.81
CA ASN A 87 -8.22 -3.85 -27.44
C ASN A 87 -8.33 -4.45 -26.03
N ILE A 88 -9.56 -4.52 -25.50
CA ILE A 88 -9.83 -5.05 -24.15
C ILE A 88 -9.37 -6.50 -23.95
N SER A 89 -9.32 -7.32 -25.00
CA SER A 89 -8.84 -8.72 -24.92
C SER A 89 -7.38 -8.75 -24.51
N TRP A 90 -6.55 -7.92 -25.15
CA TRP A 90 -5.13 -7.82 -24.85
C TRP A 90 -4.86 -7.45 -23.38
N PHE A 91 -5.67 -6.55 -22.80
CA PHE A 91 -5.56 -6.18 -21.38
C PHE A 91 -5.89 -7.34 -20.43
N ASN A 92 -6.61 -8.37 -20.87
CA ASN A 92 -6.93 -9.57 -20.07
C ASN A 92 -6.05 -10.77 -20.39
N GLU A 93 -5.23 -10.68 -21.45
CA GLU A 93 -4.38 -11.76 -21.96
C GLU A 93 -2.91 -11.30 -21.91
N ASP A 94 -2.24 -11.18 -23.06
CA ASP A 94 -0.81 -10.90 -23.18
C ASP A 94 -0.36 -9.63 -22.44
N GLY A 95 -1.20 -8.59 -22.39
CA GLY A 95 -0.90 -7.32 -21.71
C GLY A 95 -1.18 -7.33 -20.22
N CYS A 96 -1.89 -8.35 -19.71
CA CYS A 96 -2.45 -8.34 -18.36
C CYS A 96 -1.37 -8.16 -17.29
N TYR A 97 -0.22 -8.83 -17.42
CA TYR A 97 0.83 -8.76 -16.40
C TYR A 97 1.47 -7.36 -16.33
N LEU A 98 1.78 -6.75 -17.47
CA LEU A 98 2.33 -5.39 -17.55
C LEU A 98 1.33 -4.34 -17.01
N VAL A 99 0.07 -4.43 -17.45
CA VAL A 99 -0.95 -3.44 -17.09
C VAL A 99 -1.36 -3.59 -15.63
N SER A 100 -1.54 -4.81 -15.12
CA SER A 100 -1.88 -5.02 -13.70
C SER A 100 -0.74 -4.60 -12.76
N SER A 101 0.52 -4.87 -13.12
CA SER A 101 1.68 -4.39 -12.35
C SER A 101 1.71 -2.86 -12.29
N THR A 102 1.47 -2.21 -13.43
CA THR A 102 1.36 -0.75 -13.53
C THR A 102 0.19 -0.21 -12.72
N TYR A 103 -0.97 -0.87 -12.80
CA TYR A 103 -2.20 -0.51 -12.08
C TYR A 103 -2.00 -0.53 -10.56
N PHE A 104 -1.45 -1.61 -10.00
CA PHE A 104 -1.26 -1.70 -8.55
C PHE A 104 -0.27 -0.65 -8.02
N ASN A 105 0.79 -0.37 -8.78
CA ASN A 105 1.74 0.66 -8.41
C ASN A 105 1.18 2.08 -8.56
N ALA A 106 0.36 2.33 -9.59
CA ALA A 106 -0.38 3.58 -9.73
C ALA A 106 -1.33 3.81 -8.54
N CYS A 107 -2.03 2.75 -8.11
CA CYS A 107 -2.86 2.75 -6.91
C CYS A 107 -2.03 2.97 -5.63
N LEU A 108 -0.83 2.40 -5.52
CA LEU A 108 0.09 2.66 -4.42
C LEU A 108 0.46 4.15 -4.33
N PHE A 109 0.80 4.78 -5.46
CA PHE A 109 1.04 6.23 -5.47
C PHE A 109 -0.19 7.04 -5.04
N GLY A 110 -1.38 6.64 -5.49
CA GLY A 110 -2.62 7.28 -5.08
C GLY A 110 -2.93 7.07 -3.60
N ALA A 111 -2.65 5.90 -3.03
CA ALA A 111 -2.84 5.61 -1.62
C ALA A 111 -1.86 6.41 -0.74
N ILE A 112 -0.58 6.51 -1.14
CA ILE A 112 0.40 7.38 -0.48
C ILE A 112 -0.07 8.83 -0.49
N ARG A 113 -0.52 9.32 -1.65
CA ARG A 113 -1.05 10.69 -1.77
C ARG A 113 -2.24 10.91 -0.84
N LYS A 114 -3.21 10.00 -0.84
CA LYS A 114 -4.39 10.08 0.01
C LYS A 114 -4.02 10.12 1.50
N VAL A 115 -3.14 9.24 1.94
CA VAL A 115 -2.66 9.24 3.33
C VAL A 115 -1.97 10.55 3.69
N ARG A 116 -1.18 11.14 2.77
CA ARG A 116 -0.57 12.48 2.97
C ARG A 116 -1.62 13.58 3.16
N GLU A 117 -2.68 13.58 2.36
CA GLU A 117 -3.79 14.53 2.48
C GLU A 117 -4.57 14.32 3.80
N GLU A 118 -4.65 13.08 4.27
CA GLU A 118 -5.37 12.70 5.49
C GLU A 118 -4.51 12.72 6.76
N MET A 119 -3.21 13.03 6.67
CA MET A 119 -2.28 13.06 7.82
C MET A 119 -2.81 13.84 9.03
N PRO A 120 -3.42 15.04 8.88
CA PRO A 120 -3.94 15.79 10.04
C PRO A 120 -5.03 15.05 10.84
N TYR A 121 -5.69 14.07 10.22
CA TYR A 121 -6.77 13.27 10.81
C TYR A 121 -6.30 11.93 11.38
N LEU A 122 -5.10 11.49 11.01
CA LEU A 122 -4.50 10.29 11.59
C LEU A 122 -4.19 10.51 13.06
N ARG A 123 -4.34 9.44 13.84
CA ARG A 123 -4.08 9.43 15.28
C ARG A 123 -3.10 8.32 15.58
N LEU A 124 -1.84 8.57 15.24
CA LEU A 124 -0.72 7.67 15.51
C LEU A 124 -0.07 7.99 16.86
N ARG A 125 0.91 7.17 17.29
CA ARG A 125 1.67 7.47 18.52
C ARG A 125 2.59 8.66 18.25
N SER A 126 3.10 9.29 19.32
CA SER A 126 4.03 10.41 19.17
C SER A 126 5.25 10.01 18.33
N GLY A 127 5.57 10.79 17.30
CA GLY A 127 6.69 10.52 16.37
C GLY A 127 6.36 9.58 15.20
N ASP A 128 5.25 8.83 15.27
CA ASP A 128 4.85 7.90 14.21
C ASP A 128 4.37 8.62 12.94
N ASP A 129 3.86 9.86 13.05
CA ASP A 129 3.45 10.66 11.88
C ASP A 129 4.64 10.99 10.98
N THR A 130 5.75 11.45 11.57
CA THR A 130 7.01 11.72 10.85
C THR A 130 7.59 10.42 10.29
N ARG A 131 7.51 9.32 11.04
CA ARG A 131 7.98 8.01 10.59
C ARG A 131 7.18 7.52 9.38
N LEU A 132 5.85 7.62 9.41
CA LEU A 132 4.98 7.25 8.29
C LEU A 132 5.30 8.08 7.04
N LEU A 133 5.46 9.40 7.19
CA LEU A 133 5.86 10.29 6.09
C LEU A 133 7.20 9.88 5.48
N ASN A 134 8.20 9.58 6.32
CA ASN A 134 9.52 9.14 5.87
C ASN A 134 9.47 7.79 5.14
N LEU A 135 8.68 6.83 5.64
CA LEU A 135 8.50 5.53 4.99
C LEU A 135 7.81 5.66 3.64
N MET A 136 6.73 6.47 3.54
CA MET A 136 6.10 6.77 2.26
C MET A 136 7.05 7.49 1.30
N PHE A 137 7.86 8.43 1.81
CA PHE A 137 8.87 9.12 1.02
C PHE A 137 9.94 8.15 0.48
N ALA A 138 10.39 7.19 1.30
CA ALA A 138 11.35 6.16 0.87
C ALA A 138 10.81 5.32 -0.30
N VAL A 139 9.51 4.97 -0.28
CA VAL A 139 8.87 4.28 -1.41
C VAL A 139 8.93 5.15 -2.67
N ASN A 140 8.49 6.40 -2.58
CA ASN A 140 8.55 7.31 -3.74
C ASN A 140 9.98 7.52 -4.25
N GLN A 141 10.96 7.61 -3.34
CA GLN A 141 12.37 7.77 -3.68
C GLN A 141 12.93 6.56 -4.41
N ALA A 142 12.57 5.35 -4.00
CA ALA A 142 12.99 4.12 -4.66
C ALA A 142 12.55 4.07 -6.13
N PHE A 143 11.34 4.55 -6.44
CA PHE A 143 10.88 4.66 -7.82
C PHE A 143 11.54 5.81 -8.60
N LEU A 144 12.02 6.88 -7.94
CA LEU A 144 12.67 8.01 -8.61
C LEU A 144 14.09 7.71 -9.09
N GLN A 145 14.87 6.95 -8.31
CA GLN A 145 16.31 6.78 -8.54
C GLN A 145 16.67 6.43 -9.99
N ASN A 146 17.86 6.86 -10.44
CA ASN A 146 18.37 6.60 -11.79
C ASN A 146 17.44 7.08 -12.92
N LEU A 147 16.71 8.18 -12.73
CA LEU A 147 15.66 8.64 -13.65
C LEU A 147 14.58 7.55 -13.82
N GLY A 148 14.03 7.01 -12.73
CA GLY A 148 12.84 6.17 -12.76
C GLY A 148 11.59 7.02 -12.98
N VAL A 149 10.62 6.97 -12.07
CA VAL A 149 9.40 7.77 -12.11
C VAL A 149 9.56 9.03 -11.26
N PHE A 150 9.41 10.22 -11.84
CA PHE A 150 9.62 11.49 -11.12
C PHE A 150 8.53 11.77 -10.08
N TYR A 151 8.86 12.40 -8.95
CA TYR A 151 7.89 12.68 -7.86
C TYR A 151 6.63 13.40 -8.34
N ALA A 152 6.77 14.42 -9.20
CA ALA A 152 5.62 15.14 -9.75
C ALA A 152 4.70 14.21 -10.57
N ILE A 153 5.29 13.30 -11.34
CA ILE A 153 4.56 12.31 -12.12
C ILE A 153 3.94 11.24 -11.24
N GLN A 154 4.63 10.76 -10.20
CA GLN A 154 4.05 9.81 -9.22
C GLN A 154 2.80 10.42 -8.57
N HIS A 155 2.84 11.69 -8.19
CA HIS A 155 1.69 12.39 -7.62
C HIS A 155 0.54 12.52 -8.63
N THR A 156 0.82 12.89 -9.88
CA THR A 156 -0.20 12.96 -10.95
C THR A 156 -0.82 11.59 -11.23
N ILE A 157 -0.01 10.54 -11.41
CA ILE A 157 -0.48 9.16 -11.57
C ILE A 157 -1.43 8.79 -10.42
N GLY A 158 -1.01 9.03 -9.17
CA GLY A 158 -1.84 8.76 -8.01
C GLY A 158 -3.15 9.57 -7.97
N ALA A 159 -3.16 10.78 -8.53
CA ALA A 159 -4.37 11.58 -8.65
C ALA A 159 -5.33 11.06 -9.72
N GLU A 160 -4.80 10.60 -10.85
CA GLU A 160 -5.58 10.02 -11.95
C GLU A 160 -6.22 8.68 -11.56
N MET A 161 -5.70 7.99 -10.54
CA MET A 161 -6.29 6.74 -10.04
C MET A 161 -7.49 6.93 -9.11
N TRP A 162 -7.83 8.16 -8.71
CA TRP A 162 -8.91 8.42 -7.75
C TRP A 162 -10.18 8.96 -8.41
N ALA A 163 -11.24 8.16 -8.39
CA ALA A 163 -12.56 8.54 -8.86
C ALA A 163 -13.25 9.42 -7.80
N ARG A 164 -13.25 10.75 -8.02
CA ARG A 164 -13.73 11.73 -7.02
C ARG A 164 -15.23 11.61 -6.74
N ALA A 165 -16.05 11.26 -7.73
CA ALA A 165 -17.49 11.15 -7.55
C ALA A 165 -17.86 9.93 -6.68
N GLU A 166 -17.17 8.82 -6.90
CA GLU A 166 -17.41 7.53 -6.25
C GLU A 166 -16.57 7.33 -4.97
N GLN A 167 -15.65 8.25 -4.68
CA GLN A 167 -14.77 8.21 -3.50
C GLN A 167 -14.01 6.87 -3.36
N ARG A 168 -13.51 6.35 -4.49
CA ARG A 168 -12.75 5.11 -4.56
C ARG A 168 -11.64 5.17 -5.61
N PHE A 169 -10.76 4.19 -5.58
CA PHE A 169 -9.83 3.95 -6.68
C PHE A 169 -10.59 3.46 -7.93
N LEU A 170 -10.03 3.79 -9.09
CA LEU A 170 -10.42 3.16 -10.34
C LEU A 170 -10.23 1.65 -10.24
N THR A 171 -11.14 0.89 -10.83
CA THR A 171 -10.99 -0.54 -11.05
C THR A 171 -9.99 -0.80 -12.17
N TYR A 172 -9.50 -2.04 -12.26
CA TYR A 172 -8.61 -2.45 -13.35
C TYR A 172 -9.23 -2.23 -14.74
N ARG A 173 -10.53 -2.47 -14.87
CA ARG A 173 -11.28 -2.25 -16.11
C ARG A 173 -11.28 -0.76 -16.49
N GLU A 174 -11.67 0.10 -15.57
CA GLU A 174 -11.70 1.55 -15.81
C GLU A 174 -10.31 2.05 -16.16
N PHE A 175 -9.28 1.62 -15.44
CA PHE A 175 -7.89 1.94 -15.77
C PHE A 175 -7.53 1.52 -17.19
N SER A 176 -7.85 0.28 -17.59
CA SER A 176 -7.57 -0.23 -18.94
C SER A 176 -8.30 0.57 -20.03
N GLU A 177 -9.57 0.92 -19.81
CA GLU A 177 -10.35 1.77 -20.72
C GLU A 177 -9.71 3.15 -20.89
N ARG A 178 -9.16 3.75 -19.83
CA ARG A 178 -8.40 5.02 -19.93
C ARG A 178 -7.15 4.89 -20.79
N LEU A 179 -6.42 3.78 -20.64
CA LEU A 179 -5.18 3.55 -21.41
C LEU A 179 -5.39 3.38 -22.92
N MET A 180 -6.61 3.04 -23.34
CA MET A 180 -6.99 2.99 -24.76
C MET A 180 -7.06 4.40 -25.38
N THR A 181 -7.09 5.46 -24.57
CA THR A 181 -7.06 6.84 -25.03
C THR A 181 -5.66 7.43 -24.87
N GLU A 182 -5.01 7.80 -25.98
CA GLU A 182 -3.65 8.36 -25.98
C GLU A 182 -3.46 9.48 -24.95
N LYS A 183 -4.36 10.48 -24.96
CA LYS A 183 -4.30 11.64 -24.08
C LYS A 183 -4.31 11.27 -22.59
N GLU A 184 -5.01 10.20 -22.22
CA GLU A 184 -5.06 9.74 -20.82
C GLU A 184 -3.87 8.84 -20.50
N ARG A 185 -3.52 7.95 -21.43
CA ARG A 185 -2.38 7.01 -21.32
C ARG A 185 -1.06 7.72 -21.09
N THR A 186 -0.82 8.88 -21.71
CA THR A 186 0.45 9.63 -21.58
C THR A 186 0.82 9.96 -20.13
N TRP A 187 -0.15 10.13 -19.24
CA TRP A 187 0.11 10.39 -17.81
C TRP A 187 0.72 9.19 -17.09
N PHE A 188 0.58 7.98 -17.65
CA PHE A 188 1.10 6.73 -17.11
C PHE A 188 2.35 6.22 -17.85
N ASP A 189 2.74 6.85 -18.97
CA ASP A 189 3.85 6.41 -19.83
C ASP A 189 5.13 6.18 -19.03
N ARG A 190 5.45 7.07 -18.09
CA ARG A 190 6.69 6.94 -17.33
C ARG A 190 6.72 5.70 -16.44
N LEU A 191 5.56 5.29 -15.93
CA LEU A 191 5.44 4.09 -15.12
C LEU A 191 5.44 2.83 -15.98
N PHE A 192 4.78 2.85 -17.15
CA PHE A 192 4.91 1.77 -18.12
C PHE A 192 6.36 1.58 -18.58
N LEU A 193 7.04 2.67 -18.91
CA LEU A 193 8.46 2.63 -19.30
C LEU A 193 9.34 2.06 -18.18
N PHE A 194 9.03 2.35 -16.91
CA PHE A 194 9.73 1.75 -15.78
C PHE A 194 9.61 0.22 -15.79
N TYR A 195 8.41 -0.32 -16.00
CA TYR A 195 8.17 -1.77 -16.06
C TYR A 195 8.74 -2.43 -17.32
N LEU A 196 8.66 -1.79 -18.49
CA LEU A 196 9.31 -2.29 -19.71
C LEU A 196 10.84 -2.33 -19.57
N GLN A 197 11.42 -1.33 -18.90
CA GLN A 197 12.85 -1.32 -18.60
C GLN A 197 13.22 -2.41 -17.59
N ALA A 198 12.38 -2.64 -16.57
CA ALA A 198 12.53 -3.76 -15.65
C ALA A 198 12.47 -5.13 -16.36
N ALA A 199 11.55 -5.28 -17.32
CA ALA A 199 11.43 -6.47 -18.16
C ALA A 199 12.69 -6.77 -18.98
N ARG A 200 13.51 -5.75 -19.24
CA ARG A 200 14.75 -5.83 -20.01
C ARG A 200 16.00 -5.76 -19.11
N GLY A 201 15.83 -6.12 -17.83
CA GLY A 201 16.93 -6.24 -16.87
C GLY A 201 17.50 -4.92 -16.34
N ALA A 202 16.91 -3.78 -16.73
CA ALA A 202 17.24 -2.50 -16.11
C ALA A 202 16.47 -2.34 -14.79
N ARG A 203 16.68 -1.22 -14.09
CA ARG A 203 15.93 -0.85 -12.86
C ARG A 203 16.06 -1.82 -11.67
N LYS A 204 17.04 -2.75 -11.68
CA LYS A 204 17.29 -3.69 -10.58
C LYS A 204 17.40 -2.99 -9.22
N ASP A 205 18.23 -1.95 -9.14
CA ASP A 205 18.41 -1.15 -7.91
C ASP A 205 17.10 -0.49 -7.46
N ASN A 206 16.32 0.04 -8.40
CA ASN A 206 15.02 0.65 -8.09
C ASN A 206 14.07 -0.38 -7.50
N ILE A 207 13.98 -1.57 -8.09
CA ILE A 207 13.10 -2.66 -7.63
C ILE A 207 13.53 -3.13 -6.25
N GLN A 208 14.83 -3.38 -6.04
CA GLN A 208 15.35 -3.81 -4.75
C GLN A 208 15.09 -2.76 -3.65
N ASN A 209 15.31 -1.48 -3.95
CA ASN A 209 15.04 -0.40 -3.01
C ASN A 209 13.53 -0.24 -2.75
N ALA A 210 12.70 -0.43 -3.78
CA ALA A 210 11.24 -0.37 -3.63
C ALA A 210 10.73 -1.52 -2.77
N LEU A 211 11.24 -2.74 -2.95
CA LEU A 211 10.89 -3.89 -2.12
C LEU A 211 11.22 -3.64 -0.64
N LYS A 212 12.42 -3.14 -0.34
CA LYS A 212 12.82 -2.79 1.04
C LYS A 212 11.94 -1.70 1.63
N ALA A 213 11.68 -0.64 0.87
CA ALA A 213 10.88 0.49 1.32
C ALA A 213 9.40 0.10 1.54
N ILE A 214 8.81 -0.66 0.62
CA ILE A 214 7.43 -1.13 0.70
C ILE A 214 7.26 -2.10 1.87
N MET A 215 8.21 -3.03 2.09
CA MET A 215 8.20 -3.91 3.25
C MET A 215 8.20 -3.11 4.55
N SER A 216 9.13 -2.16 4.68
CA SER A 216 9.24 -1.31 5.88
C SER A 216 7.98 -0.50 6.15
N LEU A 217 7.35 0.02 5.09
CA LEU A 217 6.08 0.74 5.18
C LEU A 217 4.93 -0.19 5.58
N ALA A 218 4.83 -1.37 4.97
CA ALA A 218 3.80 -2.36 5.28
C ALA A 218 3.88 -2.85 6.73
N GLU A 219 5.08 -3.16 7.23
CA GLU A 219 5.31 -3.57 8.62
C GLU A 219 4.91 -2.48 9.61
N PHE A 220 5.21 -1.22 9.30
CA PHE A 220 4.75 -0.09 10.10
C PHE A 220 3.22 -0.01 10.12
N ILE A 221 2.56 -0.15 8.97
CA ILE A 221 1.11 -0.10 8.87
C ILE A 221 0.46 -1.26 9.63
N ASP A 222 0.98 -2.49 9.47
CA ASP A 222 0.52 -3.68 10.20
C ASP A 222 0.57 -3.45 11.71
N SER A 223 1.68 -2.87 12.21
CA SER A 223 1.79 -2.49 13.62
C SER A 223 0.80 -1.38 14.02
N ALA A 224 0.56 -0.40 13.16
CA ALA A 224 -0.34 0.73 13.45
C ALA A 224 -1.82 0.31 13.50
N VAL A 225 -2.22 -0.67 12.69
CA VAL A 225 -3.60 -1.19 12.63
C VAL A 225 -3.82 -2.47 13.44
N HIS A 226 -2.81 -2.95 14.17
CA HIS A 226 -2.82 -4.25 14.87
C HIS A 226 -3.16 -5.42 13.94
N GLY A 227 -2.72 -5.34 12.68
CA GLY A 227 -2.86 -6.39 11.67
C GLY A 227 -1.75 -7.43 11.76
N GLY A 228 -1.99 -8.61 11.19
CA GLY A 228 -0.93 -9.58 10.91
C GLY A 228 -0.07 -9.14 9.73
N ASN A 229 1.13 -9.74 9.59
CA ASN A 229 2.08 -9.42 8.51
C ASN A 229 1.47 -9.73 7.13
N ALA A 230 1.04 -8.68 6.42
CA ALA A 230 0.28 -8.80 5.18
C ALA A 230 1.10 -9.47 4.06
N ILE A 231 2.33 -8.96 3.86
CA ILE A 231 3.21 -9.43 2.80
C ILE A 231 3.62 -10.89 3.03
N LYS A 232 3.96 -11.27 4.27
CA LYS A 232 4.32 -12.65 4.59
C LYS A 232 3.15 -13.60 4.38
N ALA A 233 1.93 -13.20 4.77
CA ALA A 233 0.74 -14.00 4.53
C ALA A 233 0.51 -14.20 3.02
N ARG A 234 0.65 -13.13 2.23
CA ARG A 234 0.54 -13.16 0.76
C ARG A 234 1.54 -14.12 0.11
N LEU A 235 2.82 -13.98 0.45
CA LEU A 235 3.88 -14.83 -0.08
C LEU A 235 3.64 -16.31 0.25
N HIS A 236 3.19 -16.60 1.47
CA HIS A 236 2.85 -17.96 1.88
C HIS A 236 1.66 -18.51 1.09
N SER A 237 0.59 -17.73 0.87
CA SER A 237 -0.57 -18.16 0.08
C SER A 237 -0.25 -18.42 -1.39
N GLU A 238 0.75 -17.72 -1.93
CA GLU A 238 1.23 -17.88 -3.31
C GLU A 238 2.32 -18.96 -3.43
N GLY A 239 2.60 -19.73 -2.37
CA GLY A 239 3.56 -20.83 -2.38
C GLY A 239 5.03 -20.40 -2.43
N VAL A 240 5.33 -19.12 -2.21
CA VAL A 240 6.69 -18.59 -2.21
C VAL A 240 7.36 -18.91 -0.86
N GLN A 241 8.07 -20.04 -0.80
CA GLN A 241 8.89 -20.41 0.35
C GLN A 241 10.31 -19.85 0.17
N HIS A 242 10.72 -18.96 1.09
CA HIS A 242 11.96 -18.15 1.11
C HIS A 242 11.86 -16.76 0.46
N VAL A 243 11.43 -15.78 1.28
CA VAL A 243 12.08 -14.47 1.25
C VAL A 243 13.18 -14.54 2.29
N SER A 244 14.43 -14.49 1.86
CA SER A 244 15.58 -14.37 2.77
C SER A 244 15.34 -13.16 3.67
N SER A 245 14.99 -13.45 4.92
CA SER A 245 14.88 -12.47 5.98
C SER A 245 16.28 -11.92 6.25
N GLY A 246 16.60 -10.79 5.63
CA GLY A 246 17.56 -9.78 6.09
C GLY A 246 18.77 -10.24 6.90
N LYS A 247 19.51 -11.27 6.44
CA LYS A 247 20.78 -11.67 7.07
C LYS A 247 22.05 -11.32 6.28
N GLU A 248 21.91 -10.58 5.19
CA GLU A 248 23.05 -9.96 4.51
C GLU A 248 22.74 -8.51 4.18
N PHE A 249 22.50 -7.68 5.20
CA PHE A 249 22.56 -6.23 5.07
C PHE A 249 23.13 -5.63 6.37
N VAL A 250 24.45 -5.71 6.52
CA VAL A 250 25.26 -4.77 7.30
C VAL A 250 26.19 -4.08 6.33
#